data_AF-A0A8J5PRG4-F1
#
_entry.id   AF-A0A8J5PRG4-F1
#
_cell.length_a   1.000
_cell.length_b   1.000
_cell.length_c   1.000
_cell.angle_alpha   90.00
_cell.angle_beta   90.00
_cell.angle_gamma   90.00
#
_symmetry.space_group_name_H-M   'P 1'
#
loop_
_entity.id
_entity.type
_entity.pdbx_description
1 polymer ?
#
loop_
_entity_poly.entity_id
_entity_poly.type
_entity_poly.pdbx_seq_one_letter_code
_entity_poly.pdbx_strand_id
1 'polypeptide(L)'
;MVSAAPTPIDRVPPCPLLSASNTEETFRDAFAANPTGLMEEVFLVCNAAYSMQGVIDSLRASAAKTDTEMEDLQTRLENTLITKSDGDAMIARLMAENEAYLKVIQSGGASHRTPEHPDPEAFTGEDPTLLPNFLQQLDLKLEMNKDWWNSEPQRMGYVVSCLKGKAHDQVSYNIKDGVVLFDNVNAIKSVLQSAFGDIDAKATAQLKIFDMKQGQRPLTAGFLSILHTPYGALWNMEYGMQPIWNLIHTYGN
;
A
#
# COMPACT_ATOMS: atom_id res chain seq x y z
N MET A 1 -8.18 -29.50 33.67
CA MET A 1 -7.93 -30.69 34.50
C MET A 1 -7.75 -30.21 35.92
N VAL A 2 -8.68 -30.55 36.81
CA VAL A 2 -8.68 -30.11 38.21
C VAL A 2 -7.53 -30.79 38.93
N SER A 3 -6.53 -30.03 39.34
CA SER A 3 -5.44 -30.50 40.20
C SER A 3 -6.05 -30.81 41.57
N ALA A 4 -6.15 -32.09 41.91
CA ALA A 4 -6.58 -32.51 43.23
C ALA A 4 -5.57 -31.99 44.25
N ALA A 5 -6.03 -31.12 45.14
CA ALA A 5 -5.22 -30.68 46.28
C ALA A 5 -4.76 -31.93 47.05
N PRO A 6 -3.45 -32.08 47.33
CA PRO A 6 -2.98 -33.22 48.09
C PRO A 6 -3.58 -33.16 49.49
N THR A 7 -4.34 -34.19 49.86
CA THR A 7 -4.85 -34.38 51.23
C THR A 7 -3.69 -34.20 52.22
N PRO A 8 -3.84 -33.39 53.28
CA PRO A 8 -2.82 -33.30 54.32
C PRO A 8 -2.73 -34.67 54.98
N ILE A 9 -1.70 -35.43 54.65
CA ILE A 9 -1.30 -36.58 55.44
C ILE A 9 -0.88 -35.98 56.78
N ASP A 10 -1.59 -36.27 57.86
CA ASP A 10 -1.09 -36.00 59.20
C ASP A 10 0.18 -36.86 59.36
N ARG A 11 1.35 -36.26 59.15
CA ARG A 11 2.63 -36.96 59.00
C ARG A 11 3.26 -37.37 60.32
N VAL A 12 2.60 -37.05 61.43
CA VAL A 12 3.10 -37.40 62.76
C VAL A 12 2.46 -38.74 63.15
N PRO A 13 3.24 -39.84 63.20
CA PRO A 13 2.72 -41.11 63.68
C PRO A 13 2.25 -40.95 65.15
N PRO A 14 1.14 -41.59 65.54
CA PRO A 14 0.70 -41.56 66.93
C PRO A 14 1.69 -42.35 67.79
N CYS A 15 2.44 -41.66 68.62
CA CYS A 15 3.48 -42.24 69.48
C CYS A 15 3.21 -41.92 70.96
N PRO A 16 2.18 -42.54 71.58
CA PRO A 16 1.80 -42.26 72.96
C PRO A 16 2.90 -42.54 73.98
N LEU A 17 3.67 -43.62 73.84
CA LEU A 17 4.74 -43.98 74.77
C LEU A 17 5.89 -42.97 74.71
N LEU A 18 6.28 -42.54 73.51
CA LEU A 18 7.27 -41.48 73.31
C LEU A 18 6.75 -40.11 73.77
N SER A 19 5.49 -39.80 73.50
CA SER A 19 4.89 -38.51 73.91
C SER A 19 4.79 -38.36 75.43
N ALA A 20 4.61 -39.48 76.15
CA ALA A 20 4.61 -39.51 77.60
C ALA A 20 6.03 -39.52 78.21
N SER A 21 7.06 -39.83 77.41
CA SER A 21 8.46 -39.92 77.82
C SER A 21 9.21 -38.61 77.55
N ASN A 22 8.85 -37.56 78.28
CA ASN A 22 9.43 -36.22 78.10
C ASN A 22 10.79 -36.00 78.80
N THR A 23 11.27 -36.98 79.55
CA THR A 23 12.59 -36.99 80.21
C THR A 23 13.30 -38.33 80.03
N GLU A 24 14.62 -38.35 80.20
CA GLU A 24 15.42 -39.58 80.10
C GLU A 24 14.99 -40.65 81.12
N GLU A 25 14.63 -40.24 82.34
CA GLU A 25 14.15 -41.14 83.39
C GLU A 25 12.82 -41.79 82.99
N THR A 26 11.83 -40.99 82.56
CA THR A 26 10.53 -41.49 82.08
C THR A 26 10.66 -42.40 80.86
N PHE A 27 11.65 -42.14 79.99
CA PHE A 27 11.94 -43.00 78.85
C PHE A 27 12.52 -44.35 79.28
N ARG A 28 13.43 -44.37 80.25
CA ARG A 28 14.00 -45.62 80.81
C ARG A 28 12.92 -46.47 81.48
N ASP A 29 12.00 -45.84 82.20
CA ASP A 29 10.86 -46.52 82.82
C ASP A 29 9.90 -47.09 81.76
N ALA A 30 9.59 -46.32 80.72
CA ALA A 30 8.77 -46.78 79.60
C ALA A 30 9.43 -47.96 78.85
N PHE A 31 10.75 -47.92 78.68
CA PHE A 31 11.52 -49.01 78.06
C PHE A 31 11.52 -50.27 78.92
N ALA A 32 11.64 -50.15 80.24
CA ALA A 32 11.57 -51.27 81.17
C ALA A 32 10.16 -51.90 81.21
N ALA A 33 9.11 -51.08 81.10
CA ALA A 33 7.71 -51.52 81.15
C ALA A 33 7.20 -52.12 79.83
N ASN A 34 7.56 -51.53 78.68
CA ASN A 34 7.12 -51.99 77.36
C ASN A 34 8.20 -51.74 76.27
N PRO A 35 9.26 -52.57 76.23
CA PRO A 35 10.38 -52.36 75.32
C PRO A 35 9.99 -52.52 73.84
N THR A 36 9.08 -53.45 73.52
CA THR A 36 8.66 -53.71 72.14
C THR A 36 7.80 -52.56 71.59
N GLY A 37 6.80 -52.10 72.34
CA GLY A 37 5.96 -50.98 71.91
C GLY A 37 6.74 -49.67 71.77
N LEU A 38 7.70 -49.42 72.67
CA LEU A 38 8.55 -48.23 72.58
C LEU A 38 9.49 -48.31 71.36
N MET A 39 10.05 -49.48 71.04
CA MET A 39 10.86 -49.66 69.82
C MET A 39 10.04 -49.46 68.54
N GLU A 40 8.78 -49.93 68.50
CA GLU A 40 7.88 -49.73 67.36
C GLU A 40 7.61 -48.24 67.12
N GLU A 41 7.33 -47.47 68.18
CA GLU A 41 7.13 -46.02 68.07
C GLU A 41 8.40 -45.29 67.62
N VAL A 42 9.57 -45.64 68.16
CA VAL A 42 10.86 -45.08 67.72
C VAL A 42 11.08 -45.36 66.23
N PHE A 43 10.80 -46.58 65.77
CA PHE A 43 10.90 -46.94 64.37
C PHE A 43 9.94 -46.14 63.48
N LEU A 44 8.70 -45.94 63.91
CA LEU A 44 7.71 -45.12 63.20
C LEU A 44 8.16 -43.65 63.09
N VAL A 45 8.64 -43.05 64.17
CA VAL A 45 9.15 -41.66 64.18
C VAL A 45 10.36 -41.52 63.24
N CYS A 46 11.31 -42.45 63.30
CA CYS A 46 12.47 -42.44 62.41
C CYS A 46 12.05 -42.50 60.94
N ASN A 47 11.15 -43.42 60.58
CA ASN A 47 10.66 -43.54 59.20
C ASN A 47 9.90 -42.28 58.74
N ALA A 48 9.08 -41.70 59.62
CA ALA A 48 8.38 -40.46 59.33
C ALA A 48 9.36 -39.29 59.12
N ALA A 49 10.40 -39.18 59.94
CA ALA A 49 11.45 -38.17 59.80
C ALA A 49 12.21 -38.30 58.47
N TYR A 50 12.59 -39.53 58.08
CA TYR A 50 13.22 -39.78 56.79
C TYR A 50 12.29 -39.42 55.61
N SER A 51 11.01 -39.77 55.70
CA SER A 51 10.02 -39.40 54.66
C SER A 51 9.83 -37.90 54.55
N MET A 52 9.74 -37.19 55.68
CA MET A 52 9.61 -35.73 55.71
C MET A 52 10.84 -35.04 55.12
N GLN A 53 12.04 -35.55 55.39
CA GLN A 53 13.27 -35.01 54.80
C GLN A 53 13.25 -35.05 53.27
N GLY A 54 12.81 -36.18 52.67
CA GLY A 54 12.68 -36.28 51.22
C GLY A 54 11.69 -35.28 50.61
N VAL A 55 10.60 -34.98 51.34
CA VAL A 55 9.65 -33.95 50.90
C VAL A 55 10.24 -32.54 51.03
N ILE A 56 10.97 -32.25 52.11
CA ILE A 56 11.67 -30.97 52.28
C ILE A 56 12.65 -30.75 51.12
N ASP A 57 13.41 -31.77 50.74
CA ASP A 57 14.38 -31.65 49.64
C ASP A 57 13.69 -31.49 48.28
N SER A 58 12.55 -32.17 48.07
CA SER A 58 11.71 -31.98 46.87
C SER A 58 11.13 -30.56 46.80
N LEU A 59 10.67 -30.02 47.93
CA LEU A 59 10.16 -28.65 48.01
C LEU A 59 11.27 -27.63 47.77
N ARG A 60 12.46 -27.84 48.33
CA ARG A 60 13.65 -26.99 48.08
C ARG A 60 14.03 -26.99 46.60
N ALA A 61 14.05 -28.17 45.96
CA ALA A 61 14.34 -28.27 44.54
C ALA A 61 13.29 -27.56 43.69
N SER A 62 12.00 -27.69 44.05
CA SER A 62 10.92 -26.97 43.39
C SER A 62 11.05 -25.46 43.56
N ALA A 63 11.39 -24.98 44.75
CA ALA A 63 11.57 -23.55 45.03
C ALA A 63 12.75 -22.95 44.23
N ALA A 64 13.90 -23.65 44.22
CA ALA A 64 15.06 -23.21 43.43
C ALA A 64 14.74 -23.12 41.93
N LYS A 65 13.93 -24.05 41.41
CA LYS A 65 13.47 -24.01 40.02
C LYS A 65 12.58 -22.80 39.76
N THR A 66 11.60 -22.53 40.64
CA THR A 66 10.72 -21.36 40.48
C THR A 66 11.47 -20.04 40.57
N ASP A 67 12.50 -19.94 41.42
CA ASP A 67 13.34 -18.74 41.52
C ASP A 67 14.10 -18.50 40.21
N THR A 68 14.66 -19.56 39.62
CA THR A 68 15.36 -19.47 38.33
C THR A 68 14.42 -19.05 37.19
N GLU A 69 13.19 -19.59 37.15
CA GLU A 69 12.19 -19.20 36.16
C GLU A 69 11.73 -17.74 36.34
N MET A 70 11.64 -17.27 37.57
CA MET A 70 11.30 -15.88 37.88
C MET A 70 12.40 -14.91 37.42
N GLU A 71 13.67 -15.25 37.64
CA GLU A 71 14.82 -14.46 37.15
C GLU A 71 14.86 -14.39 35.61
N ASP A 72 14.59 -15.50 34.91
CA ASP A 72 14.48 -15.51 33.44
C ASP A 72 13.35 -14.59 32.95
N LEU A 73 12.16 -14.71 33.55
CA LEU A 73 11.01 -13.87 33.19
C LEU A 73 11.29 -12.38 33.45
N GLN A 74 11.95 -12.06 34.56
CA GLN A 74 12.34 -10.69 34.87
C GLN A 74 13.32 -10.13 33.83
N THR A 75 14.35 -10.91 33.48
CA THR A 75 15.34 -10.53 32.46
C THR A 75 14.68 -10.33 31.09
N ARG A 76 13.76 -11.21 30.71
CA ARG A 76 13.01 -11.11 29.45
C ARG A 76 12.10 -9.88 29.41
N LEU A 77 11.43 -9.57 30.52
CA LEU A 77 10.59 -8.39 30.63
C LEU A 77 11.41 -7.10 30.48
N GLU A 78 12.57 -7.03 31.13
CA GLU A 78 13.48 -5.89 31.03
C GLU A 78 13.96 -5.66 29.59
N ASN A 79 14.43 -6.72 28.92
CA ASN A 79 14.84 -6.65 27.51
C ASN A 79 13.69 -6.21 26.59
N THR A 80 12.48 -6.70 26.85
CA THR A 80 11.28 -6.30 26.09
C THR A 80 10.94 -4.82 26.31
N LEU A 81 11.13 -4.30 27.52
CA LEU A 81 10.86 -2.90 27.83
C LEU A 81 11.87 -1.97 27.17
N ILE A 82 13.15 -2.33 27.17
CA ILE A 82 14.22 -1.58 26.49
C ILE A 82 13.94 -1.50 24.99
N THR A 83 13.71 -2.65 24.33
CA THR A 83 13.41 -2.69 22.89
C THR A 83 12.16 -1.90 22.51
N LYS A 84 11.12 -1.93 23.35
CA LYS A 84 9.93 -1.11 23.15
C LYS A 84 10.25 0.39 23.25
N SER A 85 10.99 0.80 24.27
CA SER A 85 11.39 2.19 24.47
C SER A 85 12.21 2.72 23.27
N ASP A 86 13.14 1.91 22.76
CA ASP A 86 13.93 2.25 21.58
C ASP A 86 13.06 2.39 20.32
N GLY A 87 12.06 1.49 20.17
CA GLY A 87 11.06 1.57 19.10
C GLY A 87 10.22 2.84 19.17
N ASP A 88 9.73 3.19 20.37
CA ASP A 88 8.95 4.41 20.61
C ASP A 88 9.78 5.67 20.31
N ALA A 89 11.07 5.68 20.68
CA ALA A 89 11.99 6.77 20.36
C ALA A 89 12.22 6.91 18.85
N MET A 90 12.35 5.78 18.13
CA MET A 90 12.48 5.78 16.67
C MET A 90 11.22 6.29 15.98
N ILE A 91 10.03 5.88 16.44
CA ILE A 91 8.74 6.37 15.92
C ILE A 91 8.63 7.88 16.15
N ALA A 92 8.96 8.37 17.35
CA ALA A 92 8.95 9.81 17.64
C ALA A 92 9.88 10.60 16.70
N ARG A 93 11.07 10.08 16.42
CA ARG A 93 12.01 10.68 15.46
C ARG A 93 11.43 10.72 14.04
N LEU A 94 10.88 9.61 13.56
CA LEU A 94 10.26 9.54 12.22
C LEU A 94 9.04 10.46 12.10
N MET A 95 8.24 10.61 13.16
CA MET A 95 7.12 11.56 13.16
C MET A 95 7.60 13.00 13.04
N ALA A 96 8.64 13.40 13.78
CA ALA A 96 9.21 14.74 13.69
C ALA A 96 9.84 15.00 12.31
N GLU A 97 10.49 14.01 11.72
CA GLU A 97 11.04 14.09 10.36
C GLU A 97 9.93 14.23 9.30
N ASN A 98 8.86 13.43 9.40
CA ASN A 98 7.69 13.56 8.52
C ASN A 98 7.00 14.92 8.67
N GLU A 99 6.88 15.46 9.90
CA GLU A 99 6.35 16.80 10.12
C GLU A 99 7.25 17.86 9.48
N ALA A 100 8.57 17.72 9.59
CA ALA A 100 9.53 18.60 8.92
C ALA A 100 9.41 18.51 7.39
N TYR A 101 9.27 17.32 6.82
CA TYR A 101 9.01 17.13 5.38
C TYR A 101 7.69 17.77 4.95
N LEU A 102 6.61 17.59 5.72
CA LEU A 102 5.33 18.25 5.46
C LEU A 102 5.46 19.77 5.50
N LYS A 103 6.18 20.31 6.48
CA LYS A 103 6.45 21.75 6.55
C LYS A 103 7.28 22.23 5.37
N VAL A 104 8.29 21.49 4.93
CA VAL A 104 9.08 21.83 3.73
C VAL A 104 8.23 21.76 2.46
N ILE A 105 7.32 20.80 2.34
CA ILE A 105 6.37 20.73 1.21
C ILE A 105 5.39 21.92 1.27
N GLN A 106 4.93 22.31 2.45
CA GLN A 106 4.01 23.43 2.65
C GLN A 106 4.69 24.80 2.52
N SER A 107 5.96 24.94 2.92
CA SER A 107 6.77 26.16 2.81
C SER A 107 7.54 26.24 1.50
N GLY A 108 7.65 25.12 0.78
CA GLY A 108 8.28 24.96 -0.51
C GLY A 108 7.40 25.51 -1.63
N GLY A 109 7.35 26.84 -1.68
CA GLY A 109 6.91 27.59 -2.85
C GLY A 109 5.60 28.33 -2.61
N ALA A 110 5.67 29.65 -2.61
CA ALA A 110 4.67 30.40 -3.37
C ALA A 110 4.53 29.66 -4.70
N SER A 111 3.38 29.02 -4.94
CA SER A 111 3.11 28.26 -6.16
C SER A 111 3.54 29.16 -7.32
N HIS A 112 4.71 28.89 -7.89
CA HIS A 112 5.16 29.55 -9.10
C HIS A 112 4.34 28.91 -10.20
N ARG A 113 3.05 29.25 -10.21
CA ARG A 113 2.16 28.91 -11.30
C ARG A 113 2.82 29.45 -12.54
N THR A 114 2.97 28.57 -13.52
CA THR A 114 3.24 29.01 -14.88
C THR A 114 2.24 30.12 -15.24
N PRO A 115 2.66 31.17 -15.98
CA PRO A 115 1.73 32.16 -16.49
C PRO A 115 0.56 31.50 -17.18
N GLU A 116 -0.64 32.06 -16.99
CA GLU A 116 -1.86 31.52 -17.59
C GLU A 116 -1.73 31.47 -19.11
N HIS A 117 -1.81 30.28 -19.69
CA HIS A 117 -1.97 30.14 -21.14
C HIS A 117 -3.43 30.47 -21.49
N PRO A 118 -3.73 31.13 -22.63
CA PRO A 118 -5.10 31.40 -23.04
C PRO A 118 -5.98 30.15 -22.99
N ASP A 119 -7.22 30.32 -22.50
CA ASP A 119 -8.22 29.26 -22.54
C ASP A 119 -8.61 28.93 -23.99
N PRO A 120 -8.91 27.65 -24.28
CA PRO A 120 -9.43 27.27 -25.58
C PRO A 120 -10.81 27.89 -25.80
N GLU A 121 -11.13 28.18 -27.06
CA GLU A 121 -12.48 28.61 -27.41
C GLU A 121 -13.50 27.52 -27.07
N ALA A 122 -14.63 27.89 -26.47
CA ALA A 122 -15.59 26.92 -25.98
C ALA A 122 -16.23 26.13 -27.14
N PHE A 123 -16.13 24.80 -27.10
CA PHE A 123 -16.66 23.94 -28.16
C PHE A 123 -18.13 23.65 -27.92
N THR A 124 -18.99 24.10 -28.84
CA THR A 124 -20.46 23.93 -28.75
C THR A 124 -20.96 22.63 -29.41
N GLY A 125 -20.17 22.06 -30.32
CA GLY A 125 -20.60 20.94 -31.17
C GLY A 125 -21.54 21.33 -32.33
N GLU A 126 -21.72 22.63 -32.60
CA GLU A 126 -22.51 23.09 -33.75
C GLU A 126 -21.76 22.97 -35.08
N ASP A 127 -20.46 23.25 -35.07
CA ASP A 127 -19.56 23.04 -36.20
C ASP A 127 -18.51 21.96 -35.84
N PRO A 128 -18.69 20.71 -36.31
CA PRO A 128 -17.77 19.61 -36.05
C PRO A 128 -16.35 19.85 -36.60
N THR A 129 -16.19 20.71 -37.61
CA THR A 129 -14.87 20.97 -38.23
C THR A 129 -13.91 21.69 -37.29
N LEU A 130 -14.44 22.31 -36.22
CA LEU A 130 -13.64 22.98 -35.19
C LEU A 130 -13.07 22.02 -34.13
N LEU A 131 -13.55 20.76 -34.07
CA LEU A 131 -13.10 19.79 -33.07
C LEU A 131 -11.58 19.59 -33.06
N PRO A 132 -10.87 19.40 -34.19
CA PRO A 132 -9.42 19.20 -34.17
C PRO A 132 -8.67 20.41 -33.61
N ASN A 133 -9.12 21.62 -33.92
CA ASN A 133 -8.51 22.85 -33.42
C ASN A 133 -8.74 22.98 -31.91
N PHE A 134 -9.96 22.74 -31.44
CA PHE A 134 -10.29 22.74 -30.02
C PHE A 134 -9.44 21.74 -29.24
N LEU A 135 -9.32 20.48 -29.71
CA LEU A 135 -8.51 19.46 -29.04
C LEU A 135 -7.04 19.85 -28.96
N GLN A 136 -6.49 20.48 -30.01
CA GLN A 136 -5.12 20.97 -30.01
C GLN A 136 -4.91 22.10 -28.99
N GLN A 137 -5.82 23.08 -28.94
CA GLN A 137 -5.74 24.17 -27.97
C GLN A 137 -5.88 23.66 -26.53
N LEU A 138 -6.78 22.69 -26.32
CA LEU A 138 -6.98 22.04 -25.03
C LEU A 138 -5.72 21.29 -24.56
N ASP A 139 -5.09 20.52 -25.46
CA ASP A 139 -3.85 19.81 -25.15
C ASP A 139 -2.72 20.78 -24.80
N LEU A 140 -2.60 21.88 -25.55
CA LEU A 140 -1.60 22.91 -25.28
C LEU A 140 -1.82 23.57 -23.92
N LYS A 141 -3.05 23.93 -23.56
CA LYS A 141 -3.38 24.50 -22.25
C LYS A 141 -3.06 23.52 -21.12
N LEU A 142 -3.46 22.25 -21.25
CA LEU A 142 -3.24 21.22 -20.23
C LEU A 142 -1.75 20.94 -20.00
N GLU A 143 -0.92 21.03 -21.04
CA GLU A 143 0.53 20.84 -20.93
C GLU A 143 1.23 22.09 -20.37
N MET A 144 0.91 23.27 -20.90
CA MET A 144 1.54 24.54 -20.49
C MET A 144 1.22 24.92 -19.04
N ASN A 145 0.03 24.57 -18.55
CA ASN A 145 -0.41 24.84 -17.18
C ASN A 145 -0.55 23.55 -16.35
N LYS A 146 0.26 22.52 -16.60
CA LYS A 146 0.17 21.23 -15.87
C LYS A 146 0.23 21.36 -14.35
N ASP A 147 0.88 22.39 -13.84
CA ASP A 147 1.04 22.75 -12.43
C ASP A 147 -0.20 23.42 -11.82
N TRP A 148 -1.22 23.74 -12.61
CA TRP A 148 -2.47 24.35 -12.15
C TRP A 148 -3.46 23.34 -11.57
N TRP A 149 -3.31 22.05 -11.88
CA TRP A 149 -4.18 20.98 -11.42
C TRP A 149 -3.40 19.93 -10.65
N ASN A 150 -3.84 19.64 -9.43
CA ASN A 150 -3.18 18.67 -8.53
C ASN A 150 -3.70 17.24 -8.70
N SER A 151 -4.70 17.05 -9.55
CA SER A 151 -5.35 15.74 -9.74
C SER A 151 -6.04 15.64 -11.10
N GLU A 152 -6.16 14.41 -11.61
CA GLU A 152 -6.85 14.12 -12.87
C GLU A 152 -8.33 14.58 -12.89
N PRO A 153 -9.13 14.43 -11.79
CA PRO A 153 -10.50 14.96 -11.74
C PRO A 153 -10.60 16.47 -11.94
N GLN A 154 -9.62 17.25 -11.45
CA GLN A 154 -9.60 18.70 -11.67
C GLN A 154 -9.34 19.03 -13.15
N ARG A 155 -8.46 18.27 -13.82
CA ARG A 155 -8.22 18.41 -15.27
C ARG A 155 -9.48 18.07 -16.06
N MET A 156 -10.15 16.97 -15.71
CA MET A 156 -11.42 16.57 -16.33
C MET A 156 -12.52 17.63 -16.14
N GLY A 157 -12.65 18.18 -14.92
CA GLY A 157 -13.59 19.28 -14.65
C GLY A 157 -13.32 20.51 -15.52
N TYR A 158 -12.05 20.87 -15.72
CA TYR A 158 -11.68 21.96 -16.63
C TYR A 158 -12.09 21.66 -18.08
N VAL A 159 -11.77 20.47 -18.60
CA VAL A 159 -12.15 20.07 -19.97
C VAL A 159 -13.66 20.19 -20.18
N VAL A 160 -14.46 19.69 -19.24
CA VAL A 160 -15.92 19.79 -19.28
C VAL A 160 -16.40 21.25 -19.26
N SER A 161 -15.73 22.13 -18.52
CA SER A 161 -16.09 23.55 -18.43
C SER A 161 -15.94 24.29 -19.77
N CYS A 162 -15.02 23.83 -20.62
CA CYS A 162 -14.79 24.33 -21.97
C CYS A 162 -15.82 23.82 -23.00
N LEU A 163 -16.68 22.88 -22.63
CA LEU A 163 -17.74 22.35 -23.49
C LEU A 163 -19.05 23.11 -23.25
N LYS A 164 -19.79 23.36 -24.33
CA LYS A 164 -21.11 24.00 -24.32
C LYS A 164 -22.07 23.26 -25.27
N GLY A 165 -23.36 23.60 -25.19
CA GLY A 165 -24.38 23.11 -26.12
C GLY A 165 -24.34 21.59 -26.30
N LYS A 166 -24.40 21.16 -27.56
CA LYS A 166 -24.44 19.74 -27.94
C LYS A 166 -23.20 18.96 -27.47
N ALA A 167 -22.03 19.59 -27.46
CA ALA A 167 -20.81 18.93 -26.99
C ALA A 167 -20.86 18.65 -25.48
N HIS A 168 -21.43 19.56 -24.70
CA HIS A 168 -21.65 19.32 -23.27
C HIS A 168 -22.71 18.23 -23.04
N ASP A 169 -23.78 18.21 -23.83
CA ASP A 169 -24.82 17.17 -23.72
C ASP A 169 -24.23 15.76 -23.91
N GLN A 170 -23.28 15.61 -24.85
CA GLN A 170 -22.57 14.35 -25.09
C GLN A 170 -21.69 13.88 -23.93
N VAL A 171 -21.31 14.72 -22.98
CA VAL A 171 -20.49 14.29 -21.81
C VAL A 171 -21.28 14.32 -20.51
N SER A 172 -22.45 14.94 -20.51
CA SER A 172 -23.30 15.19 -19.33
C SER A 172 -23.74 13.90 -18.62
N TYR A 173 -23.90 12.79 -19.33
CA TYR A 173 -24.34 11.51 -18.77
C TYR A 173 -23.33 10.91 -17.76
N ASN A 174 -22.07 11.34 -17.82
CA ASN A 174 -20.98 10.93 -16.95
C ASN A 174 -20.63 12.01 -15.91
N ILE A 175 -21.53 12.95 -15.64
CA ILE A 175 -21.37 13.95 -14.58
C ILE A 175 -22.44 13.70 -13.53
N LYS A 176 -22.04 13.43 -12.28
CA LYS A 176 -22.96 13.27 -11.14
C LYS A 176 -22.50 14.12 -9.98
N ASP A 177 -23.42 14.88 -9.38
CA ASP A 177 -23.16 15.73 -8.22
C ASP A 177 -21.97 16.69 -8.39
N GLY A 178 -21.76 17.19 -9.62
CA GLY A 178 -20.64 18.07 -9.97
C GLY A 178 -19.29 17.36 -10.14
N VAL A 179 -19.26 16.03 -10.09
CA VAL A 179 -18.07 15.19 -10.28
C VAL A 179 -18.11 14.53 -11.65
N VAL A 180 -17.00 14.64 -12.38
CA VAL A 180 -16.79 14.01 -13.68
C VAL A 180 -16.34 12.56 -13.47
N LEU A 181 -17.12 11.59 -13.97
CA LEU A 181 -16.96 10.15 -13.75
C LEU A 181 -16.24 9.43 -14.90
N PHE A 182 -15.54 10.16 -15.76
CA PHE A 182 -14.66 9.57 -16.76
C PHE A 182 -13.37 9.04 -16.12
N ASP A 183 -12.73 8.07 -16.75
CA ASP A 183 -11.46 7.50 -16.25
C ASP A 183 -10.31 8.52 -16.28
N ASN A 184 -10.29 9.38 -17.31
CA ASN A 184 -9.27 10.40 -17.54
C ASN A 184 -9.71 11.38 -18.64
N VAL A 185 -8.92 12.42 -18.88
CA VAL A 185 -9.16 13.40 -19.95
C VAL A 185 -9.28 12.76 -21.34
N ASN A 186 -8.51 11.71 -21.65
CA ASN A 186 -8.55 11.08 -22.97
C ASN A 186 -9.89 10.38 -23.23
N ALA A 187 -10.53 9.81 -22.20
CA ALA A 187 -11.85 9.22 -22.33
C ALA A 187 -12.89 10.26 -22.79
N ILE A 188 -12.81 11.51 -22.28
CA ILE A 188 -13.66 12.63 -22.70
C ILE A 188 -13.38 12.97 -24.17
N LYS A 189 -12.10 13.08 -24.56
CA LYS A 189 -11.72 13.34 -25.95
C LYS A 189 -12.22 12.27 -26.91
N SER A 190 -12.16 11.00 -26.53
CA SER A 190 -12.65 9.89 -27.33
C SER A 190 -14.16 9.96 -27.55
N VAL A 191 -14.94 10.41 -26.56
CA VAL A 191 -16.38 10.65 -26.73
C VAL A 191 -16.62 11.78 -27.72
N LEU A 192 -15.91 12.90 -27.60
CA LEU A 192 -16.04 14.03 -28.53
C LEU A 192 -15.63 13.65 -29.97
N GLN A 193 -14.56 12.88 -30.13
CA GLN A 193 -14.13 12.35 -31.43
C GLN A 193 -15.14 11.35 -32.00
N SER A 194 -15.79 10.55 -31.15
CA SER A 194 -16.82 9.62 -31.62
C SER A 194 -18.11 10.35 -32.03
N ALA A 195 -18.44 11.46 -31.37
CA ALA A 195 -19.67 12.22 -31.62
C ALA A 195 -19.54 13.25 -32.76
N PHE A 196 -18.38 13.89 -32.90
CA PHE A 196 -18.15 15.01 -33.83
C PHE A 196 -16.92 14.83 -34.72
N GLY A 197 -16.14 13.76 -34.54
CA GLY A 197 -15.00 13.48 -35.40
C GLY A 197 -15.42 12.94 -36.76
N ASP A 198 -14.47 12.99 -37.70
CA ASP A 198 -14.64 12.41 -39.02
C ASP A 198 -14.52 10.89 -38.94
N ILE A 199 -15.65 10.19 -39.14
CA ILE A 199 -15.77 8.72 -39.07
C ILE A 199 -14.82 8.04 -40.06
N ASP A 200 -14.39 8.73 -41.13
CA ASP A 200 -13.39 8.23 -42.06
C ASP A 200 -12.37 9.31 -42.45
N ALA A 201 -11.67 9.84 -41.44
CA ALA A 201 -10.59 10.81 -41.62
C ALA A 201 -9.55 10.38 -42.68
N LYS A 202 -9.40 9.07 -42.91
CA LYS A 202 -8.50 8.51 -43.93
C LYS A 202 -9.08 8.68 -45.34
N ALA A 203 -10.34 8.33 -45.57
CA ALA A 203 -11.00 8.56 -46.87
C ALA A 203 -11.16 10.05 -47.19
N THR A 204 -11.48 10.87 -46.19
CA THR A 204 -11.60 12.33 -46.36
C THR A 204 -10.24 12.97 -46.67
N ALA A 205 -9.16 12.56 -45.99
CA ALA A 205 -7.81 13.02 -46.31
C ALA A 205 -7.39 12.59 -47.71
N GLN A 206 -7.74 11.37 -48.14
CA GLN A 206 -7.48 10.89 -49.50
C GLN A 206 -8.22 11.73 -50.55
N LEU A 207 -9.52 11.95 -50.40
CA LEU A 207 -10.31 12.81 -51.30
C LEU A 207 -9.71 14.22 -51.39
N LYS A 208 -9.33 14.80 -50.25
CA LYS A 208 -8.72 16.14 -50.20
C LYS A 208 -7.36 16.17 -50.90
N ILE A 209 -6.55 15.12 -50.81
CA ILE A 209 -5.29 14.99 -51.54
C ILE A 209 -5.52 14.87 -53.05
N PHE A 210 -6.55 14.13 -53.48
CA PHE A 210 -6.91 14.02 -54.89
C PHE A 210 -7.48 15.32 -55.47
N ASP A 211 -8.22 16.09 -54.68
CA ASP A 211 -8.81 17.38 -55.10
C ASP A 211 -7.83 18.56 -55.04
N MET A 212 -6.68 18.42 -54.37
CA MET A 212 -5.66 19.46 -54.36
C MET A 212 -5.06 19.65 -55.77
N LYS A 213 -5.08 20.91 -56.25
CA LYS A 213 -4.50 21.33 -57.53
C LYS A 213 -3.24 22.15 -57.28
N GLN A 214 -2.16 21.84 -57.98
CA GLN A 214 -0.96 22.70 -58.06
C GLN A 214 -1.10 23.60 -59.28
N GLY A 215 -1.49 24.87 -59.05
CA GLY A 215 -1.83 25.80 -60.13
C GLY A 215 -3.09 25.34 -60.89
N GLN A 216 -3.06 25.31 -62.22
CA GLN A 216 -4.19 24.85 -63.05
C GLN A 216 -4.26 23.32 -63.23
N ARG A 217 -3.38 22.54 -62.61
CA ARG A 217 -3.31 21.08 -62.81
C ARG A 217 -3.56 20.33 -61.50
N PRO A 218 -4.26 19.18 -61.53
CA PRO A 218 -4.33 18.26 -60.39
C PRO A 218 -2.93 17.90 -59.90
N LEU A 219 -2.71 17.80 -58.58
CA LEU A 219 -1.42 17.37 -58.02
C LEU A 219 -0.96 16.03 -58.59
N THR A 220 -1.89 15.14 -58.87
CA THR A 220 -1.64 13.85 -59.54
C THR A 220 -1.07 13.99 -60.94
N ALA A 221 -1.36 15.07 -61.68
CA ALA A 221 -0.82 15.28 -63.02
C ALA A 221 0.55 16.00 -63.00
N GLY A 222 0.75 16.94 -62.07
CA GLY A 222 1.98 17.72 -61.95
C GLY A 222 3.11 16.99 -61.21
N PHE A 223 2.80 16.36 -60.07
CA PHE A 223 3.81 15.80 -59.18
C PHE A 223 4.32 14.43 -59.67
N LEU A 224 3.45 13.58 -60.22
CA LEU A 224 3.84 12.28 -60.78
C LEU A 224 4.68 12.40 -62.06
N SER A 225 4.43 13.42 -62.89
CA SER A 225 5.23 13.65 -64.11
C SER A 225 6.64 14.14 -63.80
N ILE A 226 6.83 14.88 -62.70
CA ILE A 226 8.16 15.29 -62.21
C ILE A 226 8.92 14.10 -61.59
N LEU A 227 8.25 13.23 -60.83
CA LEU A 227 8.87 12.04 -60.22
C LEU A 227 9.35 11.00 -61.24
N HIS A 228 8.76 10.96 -62.44
CA HIS A 228 9.17 10.06 -63.54
C HIS A 228 10.32 10.59 -64.42
N THR A 229 10.77 11.84 -64.18
CA THR A 229 11.96 12.38 -64.83
C THR A 229 13.23 12.06 -64.03
N PRO A 230 14.41 11.94 -64.66
CA PRO A 230 15.67 11.64 -63.96
C PRO A 230 16.03 12.66 -62.86
N TYR A 231 15.46 13.86 -62.89
CA TYR A 231 15.58 14.84 -61.81
C TYR A 231 14.77 14.43 -60.56
N GLY A 232 13.59 13.84 -60.70
CA GLY A 232 12.74 13.42 -59.58
C GLY A 232 13.32 12.26 -58.75
N ALA A 233 14.15 11.40 -59.38
CA ALA A 233 14.84 10.31 -58.68
C ALA A 233 15.91 10.82 -57.70
N LEU A 234 16.56 11.94 -58.00
CA LEU A 234 17.55 12.57 -57.10
C LEU A 234 16.88 13.20 -55.86
N TRP A 235 15.71 13.83 -56.04
CA TRP A 235 14.94 14.40 -54.91
C TRP A 235 14.40 13.33 -53.95
N ASN A 236 14.05 12.13 -54.45
CA ASN A 236 13.62 11.01 -53.61
C ASN A 236 14.74 10.49 -52.69
N MET A 237 15.98 10.48 -53.17
CA MET A 237 17.15 10.04 -52.39
C MET A 237 17.62 11.08 -51.37
N GLU A 238 17.50 12.37 -51.68
CA GLU A 238 18.00 13.45 -50.83
C GLU A 238 17.02 13.85 -49.71
N TYR A 239 15.71 13.73 -49.93
CA TYR A 239 14.67 14.20 -48.99
C TYR A 239 13.76 13.10 -48.43
N GLY A 240 14.01 11.82 -48.72
CA GLY A 240 13.30 10.71 -48.08
C GLY A 240 11.81 10.62 -48.41
N MET A 241 11.42 10.91 -49.65
CA MET A 241 10.02 10.94 -50.12
C MET A 241 9.43 9.56 -50.47
N GLN A 242 10.15 8.47 -50.15
CA GLN A 242 9.75 7.07 -50.31
C GLN A 242 8.38 6.69 -49.70
N PRO A 243 7.96 7.24 -48.54
CA PRO A 243 6.66 6.92 -47.95
C PRO A 243 5.48 7.38 -48.81
N ILE A 244 5.61 8.54 -49.48
CA ILE A 244 4.57 9.11 -50.34
C ILE A 244 4.46 8.31 -51.64
N TRP A 245 5.59 7.90 -52.21
CA TRP A 245 5.64 7.05 -53.41
C TRP A 245 5.00 5.67 -53.16
N ASN A 246 5.29 5.06 -52.01
CA ASN A 246 4.71 3.78 -51.60
C ASN A 246 3.19 3.89 -51.33
N LEU A 247 2.73 4.99 -50.73
CA LEU A 247 1.29 5.21 -50.48
C LEU A 247 0.48 5.27 -51.78
N ILE A 248 1.05 5.84 -52.85
CA ILE A 248 0.39 6.00 -54.15
C ILE A 248 0.38 4.69 -54.96
N HIS A 249 1.47 3.90 -54.92
CA HIS A 249 1.58 2.66 -55.71
C HIS A 249 0.98 1.43 -55.04
N THR A 250 0.85 1.42 -53.70
CA THR A 250 0.30 0.27 -52.97
C THR A 250 -1.24 0.24 -53.02
N TYR A 251 -1.88 1.37 -53.35
CA TYR A 251 -3.35 1.50 -53.38
C TYR A 251 -3.88 2.08 -54.71
N GLY A 252 -3.02 2.23 -55.72
CA GLY A 252 -3.39 2.60 -57.08
C GLY A 252 -3.64 1.35 -57.94
N ASN A 253 -4.73 0.64 -57.67
CA ASN A 253 -5.43 -0.26 -58.60
C ASN A 253 -6.91 -0.28 -58.26
#